data_AF-A0A0R0CDR7-F1
#
_entry.id   AF-A0A0R0CDR7-F1
#
_cell.length_a   1.000
_cell.length_b   1.000
_cell.length_c   1.000
_cell.angle_alpha   90.00
_cell.angle_beta   90.00
_cell.angle_gamma   90.00
#
_symmetry.space_group_name_H-M   'P 1'
#
loop_
_entity.id
_entity.type
_entity.pdbx_description
1 polymer ?
#
loop_
_entity_poly.entity_id
_entity_poly.type
_entity_poly.pdbx_seq_one_letter_code
_entity_poly.pdbx_strand_id
1 'polypeptide(L)' 'MLLLAGCASTQTASLQPDQPLPQTRVQVNSDYVAEVERKARMRGVEVNWVNQPRRIVAVTPDTE' A
#
# COMPACT_ATOMS: atom_id res chain seq x y z
N MET A 1 38.41 -26.05 31.12
CA MET A 1 37.07 -26.51 30.69
C MET A 1 36.03 -25.54 31.21
N LEU A 2 35.55 -24.62 30.38
CA LEU A 2 34.32 -23.86 30.63
C LEU A 2 33.38 -24.17 29.45
N LEU A 3 32.39 -25.00 29.71
CA LEU A 3 31.35 -25.36 28.75
C LEU A 3 30.29 -24.26 28.76
N LEU A 4 30.20 -23.50 27.68
CA LEU A 4 29.14 -22.51 27.45
C LEU A 4 27.84 -23.26 27.16
N ALA A 5 26.98 -23.42 28.17
CA ALA A 5 25.60 -23.82 28.00
C ALA A 5 24.81 -22.66 27.36
N GLY A 6 24.78 -22.63 26.03
CA GLY A 6 23.89 -21.76 25.27
C GLY A 6 22.44 -22.27 25.40
N CYS A 7 21.54 -21.41 25.87
CA CYS A 7 20.11 -21.69 25.98
C CYS A 7 19.51 -21.89 24.57
N ALA A 8 19.25 -23.14 24.18
CA ALA A 8 18.34 -23.43 23.08
C ALA A 8 16.90 -23.25 23.57
N SER A 9 16.45 -21.98 23.67
CA SER A 9 15.02 -21.69 23.85
C SER A 9 14.36 -21.75 22.47
N THR A 10 13.71 -22.87 22.16
CA THR A 10 12.89 -22.99 20.96
C THR A 10 11.59 -22.22 21.21
N GLN A 11 11.49 -21.00 20.67
CA GLN A 11 10.22 -20.27 20.63
C GLN A 11 9.35 -20.90 19.54
N THR A 12 8.35 -21.67 19.94
CA THR A 12 7.27 -22.09 19.05
C THR A 12 6.42 -20.85 18.71
N ALA A 13 6.60 -20.34 17.49
CA ALA A 13 5.69 -19.34 16.95
C ALA A 13 4.30 -19.96 16.82
N SER A 14 3.33 -19.40 17.54
CA SER A 14 1.92 -19.73 17.36
C SER A 14 1.53 -19.27 15.97
N LEU A 15 1.09 -20.20 15.11
CA LEU A 15 0.51 -19.86 13.81
C LEU A 15 -0.75 -19.05 14.06
N GLN A 16 -0.68 -17.73 13.85
CA GLN A 16 -1.86 -16.88 13.77
C GLN A 16 -2.71 -17.43 12.62
N PRO A 17 -4.02 -17.70 12.81
CA PRO A 17 -4.87 -18.09 11.69
C PRO A 17 -4.84 -16.98 10.65
N ASP A 18 -4.62 -17.34 9.38
CA ASP A 18 -4.60 -16.42 8.25
C ASP A 18 -5.91 -15.63 8.24
N GLN A 19 -5.87 -14.40 8.74
CA GLN A 19 -6.97 -13.48 8.56
C GLN A 19 -7.00 -13.07 7.09
N PRO A 20 -8.17 -13.10 6.41
CA PRO A 20 -8.26 -12.63 5.04
C PRO A 20 -7.74 -11.20 4.99
N LEU A 21 -6.68 -10.98 4.21
CA LEU A 21 -6.16 -9.63 3.99
C LEU A 21 -7.29 -8.78 3.40
N PRO A 22 -7.52 -7.55 3.92
CA PRO A 22 -8.52 -6.66 3.35
C PRO A 22 -8.21 -6.46 1.87
N GLN A 23 -9.18 -6.75 1.01
CA GLN A 23 -9.00 -6.56 -0.42
C GLN A 23 -8.79 -5.06 -0.69
N THR A 24 -7.63 -4.72 -1.22
CA THR A 24 -7.29 -3.34 -1.60
C THR A 24 -7.17 -3.23 -3.11
N ARG A 25 -7.72 -2.17 -3.69
CA ARG A 25 -7.53 -1.83 -5.11
C ARG A 25 -6.63 -0.61 -5.23
N VAL A 26 -5.71 -0.64 -6.20
CA VAL A 26 -4.92 0.53 -6.58
C VAL A 26 -5.71 1.29 -7.64
N GLN A 27 -6.02 2.56 -7.39
CA GLN A 27 -6.73 3.42 -8.32
C GLN A 27 -5.92 4.70 -8.57
N VAL A 28 -5.99 5.24 -9.80
CA VAL A 28 -5.43 6.57 -10.09
C VAL A 28 -6.13 7.60 -9.21
N ASN A 29 -5.35 8.51 -8.63
CA ASN A 29 -5.89 9.63 -7.87
C ASN A 29 -6.37 10.72 -8.85
N SER A 30 -7.59 10.54 -9.37
CA SER A 30 -8.19 11.42 -10.38
C SER A 30 -8.27 12.88 -9.93
N ASP A 31 -8.62 13.12 -8.67
CA ASP A 31 -8.80 14.48 -8.14
C ASP A 31 -7.48 15.24 -8.13
N TYR A 32 -6.41 14.56 -7.72
CA TYR A 32 -5.06 15.13 -7.75
C TYR A 32 -4.59 15.41 -9.18
N VAL A 33 -4.77 14.44 -10.09
CA VAL A 33 -4.39 14.60 -11.50
C VAL A 33 -5.12 15.78 -12.12
N ALA A 34 -6.44 15.88 -11.92
CA ALA A 34 -7.26 16.96 -12.45
C ALA A 34 -6.81 18.34 -11.95
N GLU A 35 -6.48 18.47 -10.65
CA GLU A 35 -6.03 19.75 -10.09
C GLU A 35 -4.65 20.17 -10.63
N VAL A 36 -3.74 19.21 -10.80
CA VAL A 36 -2.42 19.48 -11.40
C VAL A 36 -2.57 19.92 -12.86
N GLU A 37 -3.36 19.21 -13.65
CA GLU A 37 -3.60 19.55 -15.05
C GLU A 37 -4.29 20.90 -15.21
N ARG A 38 -5.25 21.22 -14.34
CA ARG A 38 -5.89 22.54 -14.30
C ARG A 38 -4.88 23.65 -14.04
N LYS A 39 -4.00 23.48 -13.04
CA LYS A 39 -2.93 24.46 -12.73
C LYS A 39 -1.93 24.60 -13.87
N ALA A 40 -1.55 23.49 -14.50
CA ALA A 40 -0.61 23.50 -15.61
C ALA A 40 -1.18 24.26 -16.82
N ARG A 41 -2.45 23.99 -17.17
CA ARG A 41 -3.16 24.72 -18.24
C ARG A 41 -3.19 26.22 -18.00
N MET A 42 -3.54 26.65 -16.78
CA MET A 42 -3.55 28.08 -16.42
C MET A 42 -2.18 28.74 -16.56
N ARG A 43 -1.09 27.97 -16.48
CA ARG A 43 0.29 28.46 -16.58
C ARG A 43 0.91 28.25 -17.96
N GLY A 44 0.18 27.69 -18.92
CA GLY A 44 0.71 27.34 -20.24
C GLY A 44 1.77 26.23 -20.20
N VAL A 45 1.75 25.38 -19.17
CA VAL A 45 2.68 24.26 -19.00
C VAL A 45 2.01 22.97 -19.47
N GLU A 46 2.74 22.16 -20.24
CA GLU A 46 2.31 20.81 -20.62
C GLU A 46 2.77 19.79 -19.59
N VAL A 47 1.85 18.91 -19.15
CA VAL A 47 2.14 17.86 -18.18
C VAL A 47 2.11 16.51 -18.87
N ASN A 48 3.23 15.81 -18.80
CA ASN A 48 3.37 14.44 -19.27
C ASN A 48 3.65 13.52 -18.08
N TRP A 49 2.70 12.65 -17.76
CA TRP A 49 2.81 11.73 -16.62
C TRP A 49 3.60 10.47 -17.00
N VAL A 50 4.81 10.32 -16.46
CA VAL A 50 5.60 9.08 -16.60
C VAL A 50 5.06 7.98 -15.67
N ASN A 51 4.59 8.36 -14.48
CA ASN A 51 3.87 7.49 -13.56
C ASN A 51 2.77 8.29 -12.87
N GLN A 52 1.51 8.00 -13.18
CA GLN A 52 0.40 8.73 -12.58
C GLN A 52 0.28 8.43 -11.08
N PRO A 53 -0.04 9.44 -10.25
CA PRO A 53 -0.30 9.27 -8.83
C PRO A 53 -1.45 8.29 -8.59
N ARG A 54 -1.22 7.32 -7.68
CA ARG A 54 -2.21 6.29 -7.33
C ARG A 54 -2.50 6.34 -5.85
N ARG A 55 -3.73 6.00 -5.48
CA ARG A 55 -4.18 5.79 -4.11
C ARG A 55 -4.63 4.35 -3.92
N ILE A 56 -4.40 3.82 -2.73
CA ILE A 56 -4.94 2.53 -2.31
C ILE A 56 -6.34 2.79 -1.77
N VAL A 57 -7.33 2.07 -2.28
CA VAL A 57 -8.71 2.11 -1.78
C VAL A 57 -9.07 0.75 -1.21
N ALA A 58 -9.71 0.73 -0.04
CA ALA A 58 -10.30 -0.49 0.49
C ALA A 58 -11.47 -0.90 -0.40
N VAL A 59 -11.51 -2.16 -0.81
CA VAL A 59 -12.66 -2.74 -1.52
C VAL A 59 -13.64 -3.15 -0.43
N THR A 60 -14.69 -2.36 -0.24
CA THR A 60 -15.83 -2.80 0.55
C THR A 60 -16.59 -3.83 -0.31
N PRO A 61 -16.81 -5.06 0.17
CA PRO A 61 -17.64 -6.00 -0.57
C PRO A 61 -19.06 -5.45 -0.62
N ASP A 62 -19.56 -5.22 -1.83
CA ASP A 62 -20.94 -4.81 -2.05
C ASP A 62 -21.86 -5.86 -1.43
N THR A 63 -22.59 -5.48 -0.39
CA THR A 63 -23.66 -6.31 0.16
C THR A 63 -24.83 -6.17 -0.80
N GLU A 64 -25.03 -7.19 -1.63
CA GLU A 64 -26.21 -7.38 -2.49
C GLU A 64 -27.48 -7.54 -1.64
#